data_AF-A0A429M5E5-F1
#
_entry.id   AF-A0A429M5E5-F1
#
_cell.length_a   1.000
_cell.length_b   1.000
_cell.length_c   1.000
_cell.angle_alpha   90.00
_cell.angle_beta   90.00
_cell.angle_gamma   90.00
#
_symmetry.space_group_name_H-M   'P 1'
#
loop_
_entity.id
_entity.type
_entity.pdbx_description
1 polymer ?
#
loop_
_entity_poly.entity_id
_entity_poly.type
_entity_poly.pdbx_seq_one_letter_code
_entity_poly.pdbx_strand_id
1 'polypeptide(L)'
;GTIGLVASLAHLGKIQVGTHLIETPVGDVEATLHEDHSVSVRNVPAYRYKKAVEVNVEKYGKVTGDIAWGGNWFFLINDHGQRVASDNLDQLTEYAWTVRQALTAQGITGKDGQEIDHIELFASDTEADSKNFVLCPGKAYDRS
;
A
#
# COMPACT_ATOMS: atom_id res chain seq x y z
N GLY A 1 6.01 -1.13 -8.74
CA GLY A 1 7.46 -1.06 -9.04
C GLY A 1 7.97 -2.28 -9.78
N THR A 2 8.05 -3.44 -9.12
CA THR A 2 8.65 -4.68 -9.65
C THR A 2 8.09 -5.14 -11.00
N ILE A 3 6.77 -5.03 -11.20
CA ILE A 3 6.12 -5.31 -12.50
C ILE A 3 6.75 -4.49 -13.63
N GLY A 4 6.90 -3.17 -13.41
CA GLY A 4 7.51 -2.27 -14.40
C GLY A 4 8.99 -2.57 -14.64
N LEU A 5 9.74 -2.98 -13.61
CA LEU A 5 11.14 -3.42 -13.77
C LEU A 5 11.22 -4.64 -14.70
N VAL A 6 10.41 -5.67 -14.46
CA VAL A 6 10.40 -6.90 -15.26
C VAL A 6 9.98 -6.61 -16.70
N ALA A 7 8.92 -5.83 -16.90
CA ALA A 7 8.51 -5.38 -18.22
C ALA A 7 9.62 -4.60 -18.95
N SER A 8 10.35 -3.74 -18.24
CA SER A 8 11.46 -2.98 -18.82
C SER A 8 12.64 -3.88 -19.20
N LEU A 9 12.98 -4.87 -18.38
CA LEU A 9 14.04 -5.83 -18.68
C LEU A 9 13.69 -6.70 -19.89
N ALA A 10 12.41 -7.11 -20.01
CA ALA A 10 11.91 -7.84 -21.17
C ALA A 10 11.98 -6.98 -22.45
N HIS A 11 11.55 -5.72 -22.35
CA HIS A 11 11.65 -4.75 -23.46
C HIS A 11 13.10 -4.54 -23.93
N LEU A 12 14.05 -4.51 -23.00
CA LEU A 12 15.48 -4.42 -23.30
C LEU A 12 16.10 -5.73 -23.82
N GLY A 13 15.32 -6.81 -23.94
CA GLY A 13 15.81 -8.14 -24.35
C GLY A 13 16.75 -8.81 -23.34
N LYS A 14 16.72 -8.37 -22.07
CA LYS A 14 17.61 -8.89 -21.01
C LYS A 14 17.09 -10.14 -20.32
N ILE A 15 15.78 -10.36 -20.36
CA ILE A 15 15.11 -11.54 -19.81
C ILE A 15 14.06 -12.06 -20.80
N GLN A 16 13.68 -13.32 -20.64
CA GLN A 16 12.60 -13.96 -21.38
C GLN A 16 11.44 -14.31 -20.44
N VAL A 17 10.33 -14.80 -21.00
CA VAL A 17 9.24 -15.41 -20.24
C VAL A 17 9.79 -16.46 -19.27
N GLY A 18 9.27 -16.47 -18.05
CA GLY A 18 9.73 -17.34 -16.98
C GLY A 18 9.82 -16.64 -15.63
N THR A 19 10.33 -17.37 -14.63
CA THR A 19 10.47 -16.90 -13.25
C THR A 19 11.87 -16.34 -12.99
N HIS A 20 11.92 -15.15 -12.39
CA HIS A 20 13.13 -14.38 -12.11
C HIS A 20 13.18 -14.03 -10.63
N LEU A 21 14.31 -14.31 -9.98
CA LEU A 21 14.58 -13.86 -8.61
C LEU A 21 15.06 -12.41 -8.63
N ILE A 22 14.49 -11.57 -7.76
CA ILE A 22 14.84 -10.16 -7.62
C ILE A 22 15.16 -9.89 -6.16
N GLU A 23 16.41 -9.55 -5.86
CA GLU A 23 16.84 -9.13 -4.52
C GLU A 23 16.29 -7.73 -4.20
N THR A 24 15.75 -7.55 -3.00
CA THR A 24 15.29 -6.25 -2.50
C THR A 24 15.78 -6.01 -1.08
N PRO A 25 15.80 -4.76 -0.57
CA PRO A 25 16.23 -4.48 0.81
C PRO A 25 15.44 -5.21 1.90
N VAL A 26 14.23 -5.69 1.59
CA VAL A 26 13.34 -6.39 2.53
C VAL A 26 13.26 -7.90 2.30
N GLY A 27 14.11 -8.43 1.42
CA GLY A 27 14.18 -9.84 1.04
C GLY A 27 13.92 -10.08 -0.44
N ASP A 28 14.20 -11.29 -0.87
CA ASP A 28 14.04 -11.67 -2.27
C ASP A 28 12.56 -11.85 -2.63
N VAL A 29 12.22 -11.46 -3.86
CA VAL A 29 10.91 -11.70 -4.46
C VAL A 29 11.05 -12.50 -5.75
N GLU A 30 10.05 -13.32 -6.06
CA GLU A 30 10.01 -14.04 -7.34
C GLU A 30 9.03 -13.33 -8.28
N ALA A 31 9.49 -12.94 -9.46
CA ALA A 31 8.65 -12.36 -10.49
C ALA A 31 8.56 -13.30 -11.69
N THR A 32 7.35 -13.69 -12.07
CA THR A 32 7.09 -14.48 -13.27
C THR A 32 6.58 -13.56 -14.38
N LEU A 33 7.38 -13.43 -15.44
CA LEU A 33 6.94 -12.81 -16.69
C LEU A 33 6.19 -13.86 -17.50
N HIS A 34 4.93 -13.58 -17.82
CA HIS A 34 4.06 -14.47 -18.59
C HIS A 34 4.15 -14.20 -20.10
N GLU A 35 3.63 -15.14 -20.89
CA GLU A 35 3.58 -15.03 -22.36
C GLU A 35 2.78 -13.82 -22.85
N ASP A 36 1.76 -13.39 -22.09
CA ASP A 36 0.95 -12.20 -22.39
C ASP A 36 1.62 -10.88 -21.93
N HIS A 37 2.87 -10.96 -21.46
CA HIS A 37 3.66 -9.86 -20.87
C HIS A 37 3.13 -9.32 -19.54
N SER A 38 2.10 -9.93 -18.95
CA SER A 38 1.76 -9.68 -17.56
C SER A 38 2.85 -10.22 -16.63
N VAL A 39 2.91 -9.70 -15.41
CA VAL A 39 3.90 -10.10 -14.41
C VAL A 39 3.21 -10.45 -13.11
N SER A 40 3.38 -11.69 -12.65
CA SER A 40 3.02 -12.07 -11.28
C SER A 40 4.23 -11.86 -10.37
N VAL A 41 4.03 -11.19 -9.25
CA VAL A 41 5.08 -11.01 -8.23
C VAL A 41 4.68 -11.78 -6.97
N ARG A 42 5.42 -12.83 -6.66
CA ARG A 42 5.37 -13.49 -5.36
C ARG A 42 6.23 -12.66 -4.41
N ASN A 43 5.54 -11.83 -3.64
CA ASN A 43 6.15 -10.89 -2.72
C ASN A 43 6.71 -11.60 -1.47
N VAL A 44 7.45 -10.86 -0.65
CA VAL A 44 7.85 -11.27 0.70
C VAL A 44 6.62 -11.59 1.57
N PRO A 45 6.76 -12.39 2.64
CA PRO A 45 5.65 -12.72 3.52
C PRO A 45 4.95 -11.47 4.08
N ALA A 46 3.63 -11.41 3.89
CA ALA A 46 2.78 -10.39 4.48
C ALA A 46 2.13 -10.89 5.77
N TYR A 47 1.92 -10.00 6.74
CA TYR A 47 1.24 -10.34 7.99
C TYR A 47 0.56 -9.12 8.61
N ARG A 48 -0.54 -9.35 9.34
CA ARG A 48 -1.14 -8.32 10.19
C ARG A 48 -0.47 -8.31 11.55
N TYR A 49 0.03 -7.15 11.96
CA TYR A 49 0.67 -6.96 13.25
C TYR A 49 -0.37 -6.65 14.34
N LYS A 50 -1.28 -5.70 14.09
CA LYS A 50 -2.37 -5.34 15.02
C LYS A 50 -3.67 -5.16 14.26
N LYS A 51 -4.77 -5.56 14.89
CA LYS A 51 -6.12 -5.43 14.36
C LYS A 51 -6.88 -4.35 15.13
N ALA A 52 -7.69 -3.56 14.43
CA ALA A 52 -8.63 -2.60 15.00
C ALA A 52 -7.97 -1.63 16.00
N VAL A 53 -6.85 -1.03 15.60
CA VAL A 53 -6.16 0.01 16.36
C VAL A 53 -6.91 1.32 16.20
N GLU A 54 -7.29 1.91 17.32
CA GLU A 54 -7.95 3.22 17.36
C GLU A 54 -6.91 4.34 17.37
N VAL A 55 -7.15 5.38 16.57
CA VAL A 55 -6.33 6.58 16.46
C VAL A 55 -7.24 7.78 16.60
N ASN A 56 -6.89 8.73 17.47
CA ASN A 56 -7.60 10.00 17.51
C ASN A 56 -7.03 10.92 16.43
N VAL A 57 -7.82 11.20 15.41
CA VAL A 57 -7.41 12.02 14.26
C VAL A 57 -8.08 13.38 14.39
N GLU A 58 -7.27 14.44 14.36
CA GLU A 58 -7.80 15.81 14.43
C GLU A 58 -8.83 16.03 13.31
N LYS A 59 -9.93 16.74 13.62
CA LYS A 59 -11.09 17.02 12.74
C LYS A 59 -11.96 15.81 12.35
N TYR A 60 -11.43 14.59 12.36
CA TYR A 60 -12.16 13.39 11.94
C TYR A 60 -12.60 12.49 13.11
N GLY A 61 -12.07 12.74 14.30
CA GLY A 61 -12.41 11.98 15.50
C GLY A 61 -11.69 10.64 15.54
N LYS A 62 -12.36 9.63 16.10
CA LYS A 62 -11.76 8.30 16.26
C LYS A 62 -11.82 7.53 14.93
N VAL A 63 -10.66 7.10 14.46
CA VAL A 63 -10.49 6.25 13.27
C VAL A 63 -9.94 4.89 13.71
N THR A 64 -10.47 3.82 13.15
CA THR A 64 -10.02 2.45 13.44
C THR A 64 -9.40 1.84 12.20
N GLY A 65 -8.20 1.27 12.34
CA GLY A 65 -7.52 0.60 11.24
C GLY A 65 -6.65 -0.57 11.69
N ASP A 66 -6.28 -1.41 10.73
CA ASP A 66 -5.33 -2.50 10.95
C ASP A 66 -3.91 -1.99 10.67
N ILE A 67 -2.91 -2.54 11.38
CA ILE A 67 -1.49 -2.32 11.07
C ILE A 67 -0.96 -3.62 10.46
N ALA A 68 -0.49 -3.55 9.21
CA ALA A 68 0.04 -4.71 8.50
C ALA A 68 1.34 -4.42 7.76
N TRP A 69 2.10 -5.48 7.54
CA TRP A 69 3.32 -5.48 6.73
C TRP A 69 3.06 -6.21 5.41
N GLY A 70 3.46 -5.57 4.30
CA GLY A 70 3.40 -6.13 2.95
C GLY A 70 4.67 -5.88 2.12
N GLY A 71 5.81 -5.66 2.78
CA GLY A 71 7.04 -5.10 2.19
C GLY A 71 7.26 -3.63 2.55
N ASN A 72 6.19 -2.94 2.97
CA ASN A 72 6.20 -1.67 3.71
C ASN A 72 5.16 -1.78 4.85
N TRP A 73 5.13 -0.78 5.74
CA TRP A 73 4.13 -0.68 6.80
C TRP A 73 2.91 0.12 6.35
N PHE A 74 1.74 -0.46 6.57
CA PHE A 74 0.46 0.12 6.17
C PHE A 74 -0.47 0.28 7.36
N PHE A 75 -1.24 1.37 7.36
CA PHE A 75 -2.45 1.53 8.17
C PHE A 75 -3.68 1.42 7.27
N LEU A 76 -4.50 0.38 7.47
CA LEU A 76 -5.61 0.02 6.59
C LEU A 76 -6.95 0.41 7.24
N ILE A 77 -7.72 1.27 6.59
CA ILE A 77 -8.99 1.80 7.12
C ILE A 77 -10.13 1.44 6.15
N ASN A 78 -11.24 0.92 6.70
CA ASN A 78 -12.49 0.69 5.95
C ASN A 78 -13.56 1.74 6.29
N ASP A 79 -13.72 2.06 7.58
CA ASP A 79 -14.78 2.96 8.05
C ASP A 79 -14.34 4.44 8.07
N HIS A 80 -13.78 4.94 6.97
CA HIS A 80 -13.22 6.31 6.87
C HIS A 80 -14.26 7.40 6.50
N GLY A 81 -15.43 7.02 6.00
CA GLY A 81 -16.48 7.96 5.59
C GLY A 81 -16.15 8.82 4.35
N GLN A 82 -15.04 8.51 3.68
CA GLN A 82 -14.57 9.22 2.46
C GLN A 82 -15.04 8.53 1.18
N ARG A 83 -15.24 9.29 0.10
CA ARG A 83 -15.52 8.77 -1.24
C ARG A 83 -14.23 8.49 -2.01
N VAL A 84 -13.93 7.23 -2.29
CA VAL A 84 -12.73 6.80 -3.04
C VAL A 84 -12.93 6.96 -4.55
N ALA A 85 -12.52 8.11 -5.08
CA ALA A 85 -12.64 8.45 -6.49
C ALA A 85 -11.57 9.44 -6.95
N SER A 86 -11.24 9.41 -8.25
CA SER A 86 -10.19 10.23 -8.87
C SER A 86 -10.51 11.72 -8.90
N ASP A 87 -11.78 12.11 -8.85
CA ASP A 87 -12.23 13.49 -8.72
C ASP A 87 -12.24 13.99 -7.26
N ASN A 88 -11.84 13.15 -6.30
CA ASN A 88 -11.82 13.47 -4.86
C ASN A 88 -10.42 13.34 -4.22
N LEU A 89 -9.36 13.34 -5.05
CA LEU A 89 -7.99 13.05 -4.61
C LEU A 89 -7.45 14.02 -3.54
N ASP A 90 -7.79 15.29 -3.62
CA ASP A 90 -7.31 16.30 -2.66
C ASP A 90 -7.83 16.01 -1.24
N GLN A 91 -9.13 15.69 -1.11
CA GLN A 91 -9.75 15.34 0.16
C GLN A 91 -9.21 14.01 0.72
N LEU A 92 -9.03 13.01 -0.14
CA LEU A 92 -8.46 11.71 0.24
C LEU A 92 -7.00 11.88 0.73
N THR A 93 -6.23 12.71 0.03
CA THR A 93 -4.85 13.04 0.40
C THR A 93 -4.78 13.79 1.73
N GLU A 94 -5.64 14.79 1.95
CA GLU A 94 -5.72 15.51 3.23
C GLU A 94 -6.07 14.57 4.38
N TYR A 95 -7.12 13.75 4.21
CA TYR A 95 -7.58 12.81 5.22
C TYR A 95 -6.46 11.83 5.59
N ALA A 96 -5.91 11.11 4.60
CA ALA A 96 -4.87 10.13 4.83
C ALA A 96 -3.60 10.76 5.42
N TRP A 97 -3.25 11.97 5.00
CA TRP A 97 -2.10 12.69 5.57
C TRP A 97 -2.31 13.01 7.05
N THR A 98 -3.51 13.45 7.41
CA THR A 98 -3.89 13.74 8.80
C THR A 98 -3.86 12.48 9.66
N VAL A 99 -4.33 11.34 9.13
CA VAL A 99 -4.22 10.02 9.80
C VAL A 99 -2.74 9.68 10.05
N ARG A 100 -1.87 9.79 9.05
CA ARG A 100 -0.44 9.51 9.21
C ARG A 100 0.19 10.38 10.30
N GLN A 101 -0.08 11.68 10.28
CA GLN A 101 0.42 12.59 11.31
C GLN A 101 -0.08 12.21 12.71
N ALA A 102 -1.34 11.79 12.82
CA ALA A 102 -1.93 11.34 14.07
C ALA A 102 -1.27 10.04 14.60
N LEU A 103 -0.94 9.08 13.73
CA LEU A 103 -0.19 7.87 14.09
C LEU A 103 1.17 8.22 14.69
N THR A 104 1.94 9.07 14.00
CA THR A 104 3.25 9.54 14.48
C THR A 104 3.15 10.27 15.81
N ALA A 105 2.21 11.23 15.93
CA ALA A 105 2.02 12.01 17.14
C ALA A 105 1.62 11.17 18.37
N GLN A 106 0.92 10.05 18.13
CA GLN A 106 0.49 9.11 19.18
C GLN A 106 1.48 7.95 19.39
N GLY A 107 2.62 7.92 18.70
CA GLY A 107 3.62 6.87 18.84
C GLY A 107 3.15 5.49 18.35
N ILE A 108 2.16 5.46 17.45
CA ILE A 108 1.61 4.23 16.90
C ILE A 108 2.48 3.79 15.72
N THR A 109 3.11 2.64 15.86
CA THR A 109 4.15 2.14 14.96
C THR A 109 3.90 0.69 14.55
N GLY A 110 4.59 0.27 13.51
CA GLY A 110 4.75 -1.13 13.14
C GLY A 110 5.55 -1.91 14.19
N LYS A 111 5.97 -3.11 13.82
CA LYS A 111 6.83 -3.94 14.68
C LYS A 111 8.19 -3.23 14.90
N ASP A 112 8.75 -3.39 16.10
CA ASP A 112 10.05 -2.84 16.49
C ASP A 112 10.18 -1.31 16.33
N GLY A 113 9.06 -0.58 16.40
CA GLY A 113 9.02 0.87 16.33
C GLY A 113 9.14 1.46 14.93
N GLN A 114 9.03 0.63 13.88
CA GLN A 114 9.11 1.10 12.49
C GLN A 114 7.93 2.01 12.13
N GLU A 115 8.21 3.05 11.35
CA GLU A 115 7.20 4.04 10.94
C GLU A 115 6.12 3.38 10.06
N ILE A 116 4.87 3.79 10.27
CA ILE A 116 3.76 3.48 9.36
C ILE A 116 3.60 4.68 8.43
N ASP A 117 4.17 4.57 7.24
CA ASP A 117 4.30 5.66 6.28
C ASP A 117 3.35 5.55 5.08
N HIS A 118 2.63 4.43 4.96
CA HIS A 118 1.56 4.23 4.00
C HIS A 118 0.18 4.15 4.68
N ILE A 119 -0.80 4.88 4.13
CA ILE A 119 -2.19 4.86 4.60
C ILE A 119 -3.08 4.41 3.45
N GLU A 120 -3.87 3.37 3.68
CA GLU A 120 -4.78 2.80 2.68
C GLU A 120 -6.23 2.91 3.13
N LEU A 121 -7.05 3.49 2.25
CA LEU A 121 -8.49 3.65 2.44
C LEU A 121 -9.21 2.70 1.50
N PHE A 122 -10.02 1.79 2.03
CA PHE A 122 -10.74 0.77 1.26
C PHE A 122 -12.23 1.09 1.16
N ALA A 123 -12.75 0.98 -0.06
CA ALA A 123 -14.17 1.12 -0.36
C ALA A 123 -14.68 -0.08 -1.18
N SER A 124 -16.00 -0.26 -1.18
CA SER A 124 -16.67 -1.18 -2.09
C SER A 124 -16.60 -0.67 -3.53
N ASP A 125 -16.53 -1.60 -4.47
CA ASP A 125 -16.64 -1.32 -5.91
C ASP A 125 -17.69 -2.26 -6.53
N THR A 126 -18.26 -1.88 -7.68
CA THR A 126 -19.25 -2.70 -8.39
C THR A 126 -18.63 -3.67 -9.39
N GLU A 127 -17.40 -3.42 -9.81
CA GLU A 127 -16.69 -4.18 -10.85
C GLU A 127 -15.46 -4.93 -10.30
N ALA A 128 -15.11 -4.72 -9.03
CA ALA A 128 -13.99 -5.36 -8.34
C ALA A 128 -14.35 -5.75 -6.90
N ASP A 129 -13.55 -6.62 -6.28
CA ASP A 129 -13.73 -7.02 -4.87
C ASP A 129 -13.63 -5.82 -3.91
N SER A 130 -12.79 -4.84 -4.25
CA SER A 130 -12.63 -3.58 -3.53
C SER A 130 -11.92 -2.55 -4.41
N LYS A 131 -12.01 -1.28 -4.00
CA LYS A 131 -11.22 -0.17 -4.54
C LYS A 131 -10.51 0.54 -3.40
N ASN A 132 -9.30 1.03 -3.64
CA ASN A 132 -8.52 1.72 -2.63
C ASN A 132 -8.01 3.10 -3.06
N PHE A 133 -7.60 3.87 -2.06
CA PHE A 133 -6.71 5.02 -2.17
C PHE A 133 -5.50 4.77 -1.28
N VAL A 134 -4.29 4.89 -1.83
CA VAL A 134 -3.04 4.66 -1.12
C VAL A 134 -2.24 5.94 -1.06
N LEU A 135 -1.95 6.41 0.15
CA LEU A 135 -1.00 7.50 0.38
C LEU A 135 0.40 6.92 0.61
N CYS A 136 1.38 7.42 -0.13
CA CYS A 136 2.78 7.04 -0.01
C CYS A 136 3.57 8.01 0.91
N PRO A 137 4.81 7.68 1.31
CA PRO A 137 5.58 8.43 2.32
C PRO A 137 5.85 9.89 1.95
N GLY A 138 5.87 10.22 0.66
CA GLY A 138 6.09 11.58 0.14
C GLY A 138 4.84 12.44 0.00
N LYS A 139 3.69 12.04 0.56
CA LYS A 139 2.37 12.69 0.37
C LYS A 139 1.80 12.59 -1.05
N ALA A 140 2.46 11.85 -1.94
CA ALA A 140 1.89 11.43 -3.21
C ALA A 140 0.97 10.23 -2.98
N TYR A 141 -0.03 10.05 -3.85
CA TYR A 141 -0.86 8.85 -3.86
C TYR A 141 -0.37 7.82 -4.89
N ASP A 142 -0.64 6.54 -4.69
CA ASP A 142 -0.37 5.50 -5.71
C ASP A 142 -1.46 5.53 -6.81
N ARG A 143 -1.05 5.30 -8.05
CA ARG A 143 -1.91 5.31 -9.26
C ARG A 143 -2.14 3.91 -9.82
N SER A 144 -1.57 2.88 -9.18
CA SER A 144 -1.70 1.47 -9.59
C SER A 144 -3.14 0.96 -9.56
#